data_AF-A0A2D5YID2-F1
#
_entry.id   AF-A0A2D5YID2-F1
#
_cell.length_a   1.000
_cell.length_b   1.000
_cell.length_c   1.000
_cell.angle_alpha   90.00
_cell.angle_beta   90.00
_cell.angle_gamma   90.00
#
_symmetry.space_group_name_H-M   'P 1'
#
loop_
_entity.id
_entity.type
_entity.pdbx_description
1 polymer ?
#
loop_
_entity_poly.entity_id
_entity_poly.type
_entity_poly.pdbx_seq_one_letter_code
_entity_poly.pdbx_strand_id
1 'polypeptide(L)'
;MTNIYYDNHYVGTRTDFDTTRKSRDIAEYIQGYPNSNISIIEPSAISLRNSESLIHSMHDYEYSNALHSGQSRALAESQGFTWDEGIWNMAVHSTAGVLNAIHDAVTTAPSTFGSPDYGWSRNAGENIHGSLSSGLHHARPNYGKGFCTV
;
A
#
# COMPACT_ATOMS: atom_id res chain seq x y z
N MET A 1 -19.00 5.24 5.93
CA MET A 1 -18.40 5.56 4.60
C MET A 1 -17.15 4.71 4.45
N THR A 2 -16.80 4.27 3.24
CA THR A 2 -15.60 3.45 3.01
C THR A 2 -14.52 4.29 2.34
N ASN A 3 -13.39 4.45 3.00
CA ASN A 3 -12.23 5.14 2.44
C ASN A 3 -11.19 4.10 2.00
N ILE A 4 -10.78 4.17 0.75
CA ILE A 4 -9.77 3.28 0.18
C ILE A 4 -8.58 4.12 -0.27
N TYR A 5 -7.41 3.79 0.27
CA TYR A 5 -6.17 4.52 0.02
C TYR A 5 -5.46 4.00 -1.23
N TYR A 6 -5.19 4.90 -2.18
CA TYR A 6 -4.53 4.61 -3.46
C TYR A 6 -4.11 5.90 -4.17
N ASP A 7 -2.98 5.87 -4.87
CA ASP A 7 -2.62 6.85 -5.89
C ASP A 7 -1.82 6.19 -7.04
N ASN A 8 -1.67 6.89 -8.16
CA ASN A 8 -1.08 6.35 -9.39
C ASN A 8 0.43 6.06 -9.30
N HIS A 9 1.15 6.55 -8.30
CA HIS A 9 2.56 6.19 -8.11
C HIS A 9 2.70 4.74 -7.66
N TYR A 10 1.65 4.14 -7.07
CA TYR A 10 1.66 2.70 -6.79
C TYR A 10 1.85 1.87 -8.07
N VAL A 11 1.24 2.27 -9.18
CA VAL A 11 1.37 1.60 -10.48
C VAL A 11 2.48 2.22 -11.36
N GLY A 12 3.40 2.99 -10.75
CA GLY A 12 4.35 3.85 -11.46
C GLY A 12 5.47 3.13 -12.21
N THR A 13 5.73 1.84 -11.94
CA THR A 13 6.76 1.09 -12.66
C THR A 13 6.42 0.91 -14.14
N ARG A 14 7.45 0.89 -14.98
CA ARG A 14 7.35 0.63 -16.42
C ARG A 14 7.05 -0.84 -16.72
N THR A 15 7.31 -1.74 -15.78
CA THR A 15 7.01 -3.17 -15.93
C THR A 15 5.50 -3.38 -16.08
N ASP A 16 5.09 -3.98 -17.18
CA ASP A 16 3.69 -4.30 -17.46
C ASP A 16 3.32 -5.68 -16.89
N PHE A 17 2.65 -5.67 -15.73
CA PHE A 17 2.29 -6.88 -15.00
C PHE A 17 1.03 -6.65 -14.17
N ASP A 18 0.25 -7.68 -13.88
CA ASP A 18 -1.04 -7.50 -13.18
C ASP A 18 -0.88 -6.79 -11.82
N THR A 19 0.13 -7.17 -11.02
CA THR A 19 0.47 -6.53 -9.73
C THR A 19 0.78 -5.03 -9.87
N THR A 20 1.22 -4.58 -11.04
CA THR A 20 1.61 -3.18 -11.29
C THR A 20 0.54 -2.39 -12.04
N ARG A 21 -0.62 -2.97 -12.36
CA ARG A 21 -1.69 -2.32 -13.15
C ARG A 21 -3.06 -2.41 -12.51
N LYS A 22 -3.43 -3.59 -12.00
CA LYS A 22 -4.79 -3.92 -11.55
C LYS A 22 -5.38 -2.90 -10.58
N SER A 23 -4.58 -2.36 -9.66
CA SER A 23 -5.09 -1.40 -8.67
C SER A 23 -5.55 -0.08 -9.28
N ARG A 24 -4.95 0.36 -10.39
CA ARG A 24 -5.45 1.49 -11.17
C ARG A 24 -6.80 1.15 -11.78
N ASP A 25 -6.91 0.01 -12.43
CA ASP A 25 -8.14 -0.41 -13.11
C ASP A 25 -9.30 -0.54 -12.10
N ILE A 26 -9.03 -1.04 -10.88
CA ILE A 26 -9.98 -1.07 -9.77
C ILE A 26 -10.35 0.34 -9.30
N ALA A 27 -9.36 1.24 -9.13
CA ALA A 27 -9.61 2.61 -8.70
C ALA A 27 -10.48 3.37 -9.71
N GLU A 28 -10.16 3.28 -10.99
CA GLU A 28 -10.91 3.88 -12.10
C GLU A 28 -12.33 3.29 -12.17
N TYR A 29 -12.46 1.98 -12.02
CA TYR A 29 -13.76 1.33 -11.94
C TYR A 29 -14.58 1.89 -10.77
N ILE A 30 -14.04 1.95 -9.55
CA ILE A 30 -14.76 2.48 -8.39
C ILE A 30 -15.18 3.95 -8.61
N GLN A 31 -14.27 4.79 -9.12
CA GLN A 31 -14.54 6.20 -9.39
C GLN A 31 -15.59 6.42 -10.49
N GLY A 32 -15.70 5.49 -11.45
CA GLY A 32 -16.70 5.52 -12.51
C GLY A 32 -18.12 5.15 -12.09
N TYR A 33 -18.33 4.67 -10.86
CA TYR A 33 -19.65 4.26 -10.36
C TYR A 33 -20.31 5.36 -9.53
N PRO A 34 -21.32 6.09 -10.06
CA PRO A 34 -22.04 7.09 -9.28
C PRO A 34 -22.79 6.43 -8.12
N ASN A 35 -22.78 7.07 -6.95
CA ASN A 35 -23.40 6.63 -5.69
C ASN A 35 -22.72 5.45 -4.97
N SER A 36 -21.42 5.21 -5.20
CA SER A 36 -20.65 4.36 -4.28
C SER A 36 -20.53 5.05 -2.91
N ASN A 37 -20.74 4.30 -1.82
CA ASN A 37 -20.33 4.73 -0.47
C ASN A 37 -18.80 4.56 -0.26
N ILE A 38 -18.03 4.54 -1.36
CA ILE A 38 -16.60 4.25 -1.42
C ILE A 38 -15.89 5.46 -2.03
N SER A 39 -14.90 6.00 -1.31
CA SER A 39 -14.03 7.09 -1.73
C SER A 39 -12.62 6.55 -1.97
N ILE A 40 -12.04 6.85 -3.14
CA ILE A 40 -10.60 6.65 -3.39
C ILE A 40 -9.85 7.89 -2.93
N ILE A 41 -8.89 7.73 -2.02
CA ILE A 41 -8.16 8.82 -1.36
C ILE A 41 -6.66 8.59 -1.51
N GLU A 42 -5.89 9.63 -1.84
CA GLU A 42 -4.44 9.53 -1.86
C GLU A 42 -3.88 9.36 -0.43
N PRO A 43 -2.82 8.56 -0.22
CA PRO A 43 -2.11 8.51 1.05
C PRO A 43 -1.58 9.88 1.46
N SER A 44 -1.65 10.20 2.76
CA SER A 44 -1.16 11.47 3.28
C SER A 44 0.36 11.60 3.21
N ALA A 45 0.86 12.84 3.17
CA ALA A 45 2.30 13.12 3.21
C ALA A 45 3.00 12.55 4.46
N ILE A 46 2.29 12.39 5.59
CA ILE A 46 2.84 11.77 6.79
C ILE A 46 3.04 10.27 6.56
N SER A 47 2.03 9.58 5.99
CA SER A 47 2.12 8.16 5.68
C SER A 47 3.18 7.85 4.62
N LEU A 48 3.38 8.72 3.63
CA LEU A 48 4.47 8.60 2.65
C LEU A 48 5.85 8.67 3.33
N ARG A 49 6.09 9.69 4.15
CA ARG A 49 7.36 9.80 4.90
C ARG A 49 7.58 8.63 5.87
N ASN A 50 6.52 8.19 6.56
CA ASN A 50 6.60 7.04 7.46
C ASN A 50 6.89 5.76 6.68
N SER A 51 6.28 5.58 5.50
CA SER A 51 6.54 4.45 4.61
C SER A 51 8.02 4.37 4.21
N GLU A 52 8.59 5.45 3.70
CA GLU A 52 10.01 5.49 3.32
C GLU A 52 10.92 5.14 4.51
N SER A 53 10.66 5.75 5.67
CA SER A 53 11.43 5.50 6.90
C SER A 53 11.30 4.05 7.39
N LEU A 54 10.09 3.48 7.32
CA LEU A 54 9.83 2.10 7.72
C LEU A 54 10.46 1.10 6.77
N ILE A 55 10.42 1.34 5.46
CA ILE A 55 11.09 0.49 4.46
C ILE A 55 12.59 0.42 4.75
N HIS A 56 13.22 1.58 5.01
CA HIS A 56 14.64 1.63 5.36
C HIS A 56 15.00 1.01 6.70
N SER A 57 14.07 0.96 7.67
CA SER A 57 14.35 0.41 9.01
C SER A 57 13.98 -1.07 9.17
N MET A 58 13.04 -1.59 8.37
CA MET A 58 12.61 -2.99 8.44
C MET A 58 13.38 -3.93 7.50
N HIS A 59 14.07 -3.37 6.51
CA HIS A 59 14.88 -4.13 5.56
C HIS A 59 16.37 -3.86 5.78
N ASP A 60 17.20 -4.81 5.36
CA ASP A 60 18.65 -4.65 5.38
C ASP A 60 19.04 -3.41 4.57
N TYR A 61 20.08 -2.71 5.04
CA TYR A 61 20.54 -1.47 4.42
C TYR A 61 20.88 -1.67 2.94
N GLU A 62 21.57 -2.76 2.61
CA GLU A 62 21.95 -3.10 1.25
C GLU A 62 20.73 -3.29 0.35
N TYR A 63 19.70 -3.97 0.84
CA TYR A 63 18.49 -4.24 0.05
C TYR A 63 17.65 -2.98 -0.12
N SER A 64 17.36 -2.25 0.96
CA SER A 64 16.56 -1.02 0.86
C SER A 64 17.25 0.06 0.02
N ASN A 65 18.58 0.19 0.12
CA ASN A 65 19.34 1.11 -0.72
C ASN A 65 19.39 0.66 -2.19
N ALA A 66 19.50 -0.65 -2.46
CA ALA A 66 19.42 -1.17 -3.81
C ALA A 66 18.04 -0.93 -4.44
N LEU A 67 16.97 -1.16 -3.69
CA LEU A 67 15.60 -0.91 -4.13
C LEU A 67 15.33 0.57 -4.40
N HIS A 68 15.84 1.47 -3.56
CA HIS A 68 15.70 2.92 -3.73
C HIS A 68 16.51 3.45 -4.92
N SER A 69 17.78 3.03 -5.05
CA SER A 69 18.71 3.63 -6.02
C SER A 69 18.83 2.87 -7.35
N GLY A 70 18.40 1.61 -7.39
CA GLY A 70 18.63 0.70 -8.52
C GLY A 70 20.08 0.22 -8.65
N GLN A 71 20.96 0.59 -7.70
CA GLN A 71 22.32 0.09 -7.60
C GLN A 71 22.31 -1.31 -6.97
N SER A 72 23.30 -2.15 -7.29
CA SER A 72 23.21 -3.60 -7.05
C SER A 72 22.00 -4.21 -7.75
N ARG A 73 22.04 -4.21 -9.08
CA ARG A 73 20.93 -4.60 -9.96
C ARG A 73 20.31 -5.96 -9.60
N ALA A 74 21.16 -6.96 -9.29
CA ALA A 74 20.69 -8.28 -8.86
C ALA A 74 19.80 -8.24 -7.61
N LEU A 75 20.06 -7.29 -6.70
CA LEU A 75 19.30 -7.11 -5.47
C LEU A 75 18.06 -6.25 -5.70
N ALA A 76 18.19 -5.17 -6.48
CA ALA A 76 17.09 -4.28 -6.88
C ALA A 76 16.03 -4.95 -7.77
N GLU A 77 16.39 -6.07 -8.41
CA GLU A 77 15.53 -6.86 -9.30
C GLU A 77 15.20 -8.26 -8.74
N SER A 78 15.59 -8.53 -7.50
CA SER A 78 15.42 -9.85 -6.86
C SER A 78 13.96 -10.33 -6.80
N GLN A 79 13.00 -9.40 -6.76
CA GLN A 79 11.57 -9.65 -6.87
C GLN A 79 11.12 -10.20 -8.23
N GLY A 80 11.92 -10.03 -9.29
CA GLY A 80 11.64 -10.49 -10.64
C GLY A 80 11.19 -9.41 -11.64
N PHE A 81 11.25 -8.13 -11.29
CA PHE A 81 10.99 -7.01 -12.21
C PHE A 81 12.29 -6.32 -12.59
N THR A 82 12.36 -5.81 -13.82
CA THR A 82 13.43 -4.88 -14.19
C THR A 82 13.27 -3.60 -13.40
N TRP A 83 14.34 -3.13 -12.78
CA TRP A 83 14.28 -1.96 -11.92
C TRP A 83 14.19 -0.69 -12.75
N ASP A 84 13.25 0.16 -12.34
CA ASP A 84 13.07 1.55 -12.74
C ASP A 84 12.65 2.37 -11.50
N GLU A 85 12.69 3.69 -11.57
CA GLU A 85 12.34 4.59 -10.45
C GLU A 85 10.92 4.35 -9.89
N GLY A 86 10.01 3.89 -10.74
CA GLY A 86 8.65 3.54 -10.38
C GLY A 86 8.55 2.31 -9.48
N ILE A 87 9.58 1.46 -9.39
CA ILE A 87 9.63 0.36 -8.41
C ILE A 87 9.75 0.89 -6.98
N TRP A 88 10.59 1.91 -6.76
CA TRP A 88 10.69 2.55 -5.44
C TRP A 88 9.37 3.25 -5.08
N ASN A 89 8.82 4.02 -6.02
CA ASN A 89 7.53 4.69 -5.82
C ASN A 89 6.40 3.68 -5.53
N MET A 90 6.36 2.55 -6.25
CA MET A 90 5.42 1.47 -5.98
C MET A 90 5.53 0.96 -4.54
N ALA A 91 6.75 0.69 -4.06
CA ALA A 91 6.99 0.21 -2.70
C ALA A 91 6.53 1.23 -1.65
N VAL A 92 6.91 2.49 -1.81
CA VAL A 92 6.57 3.57 -0.87
C VAL A 92 5.07 3.82 -0.82
N HIS A 93 4.42 3.97 -1.97
CA HIS A 93 3.01 4.37 -2.04
C HIS A 93 2.06 3.23 -1.67
N SER A 94 2.39 1.98 -2.03
CA SER A 94 1.62 0.81 -1.57
C SER A 94 1.66 0.66 -0.06
N THR A 95 2.83 0.87 0.56
CA THR A 95 2.98 0.78 2.02
C THR A 95 2.30 1.96 2.70
N ALA A 96 2.41 3.18 2.15
CA ALA A 96 1.74 4.37 2.65
C ALA A 96 0.21 4.23 2.68
N GLY A 97 -0.39 3.61 1.65
CA GLY A 97 -1.83 3.33 1.65
C GLY A 97 -2.26 2.41 2.79
N VAL A 98 -1.47 1.38 3.11
CA VAL A 98 -1.71 0.49 4.25
C VAL A 98 -1.57 1.23 5.57
N LEU A 99 -0.52 2.05 5.73
CA LEU A 99 -0.31 2.85 6.94
C LEU A 99 -1.45 3.84 7.18
N ASN A 100 -1.93 4.53 6.14
CA ASN A 100 -3.04 5.46 6.27
C ASN A 100 -4.35 4.76 6.61
N ALA A 101 -4.62 3.61 5.98
CA ALA A 101 -5.79 2.81 6.28
C ALA A 101 -5.82 2.38 7.75
N ILE A 102 -4.68 1.91 8.29
CA ILE A 102 -4.55 1.53 9.70
C ILE A 102 -4.73 2.76 10.61
N HIS A 103 -4.06 3.87 10.31
CA HIS A 103 -4.16 5.08 11.12
C HIS A 103 -5.61 5.55 11.27
N ASP A 104 -6.33 5.66 10.16
CA ASP A 104 -7.71 6.10 10.16
C ASP A 104 -8.65 5.08 10.80
N ALA A 105 -8.43 3.79 10.58
CA ALA A 105 -9.19 2.74 11.25
C ALA A 105 -9.08 2.85 12.77
N VAL A 106 -7.87 3.10 13.29
CA VAL A 106 -7.64 3.21 14.74
C VAL A 106 -8.17 4.53 15.31
N THR A 107 -7.99 5.64 14.59
CA THR A 107 -8.32 6.99 15.11
C THR A 107 -9.78 7.37 14.93
N THR A 108 -10.49 6.76 13.98
CA THR A 108 -11.92 7.00 13.73
C THR A 108 -12.82 5.87 14.24
N ALA A 109 -12.25 4.79 14.80
CA ALA A 109 -13.01 3.75 15.46
C ALA A 109 -13.83 4.35 16.62
N PRO A 110 -15.11 3.98 16.76
CA PRO A 110 -15.87 4.29 17.96
C PRO A 110 -15.15 3.77 19.21
N SER A 111 -15.17 4.52 20.30
CA SER A 111 -14.48 4.22 21.57
C SER A 111 -15.02 2.99 22.32
N THR A 112 -15.83 2.14 21.68
CA THR A 112 -16.49 0.97 22.28
C THR A 112 -15.63 -0.30 22.27
N PHE A 113 -14.31 -0.18 22.08
CA PHE A 113 -13.38 -1.30 22.23
C PHE A 113 -13.47 -1.86 23.66
N GLY A 114 -14.18 -2.98 23.84
CA GLY A 114 -14.44 -3.61 25.15
C GLY A 114 -15.90 -3.59 25.64
N SER A 115 -16.87 -3.10 24.85
CA SER A 115 -18.29 -3.28 25.20
C SER A 115 -18.70 -4.76 25.07
N PRO A 116 -19.46 -5.34 26.03
CA PRO A 116 -19.92 -6.74 25.97
C PRO A 116 -20.86 -7.02 24.79
N ASP A 117 -21.37 -5.99 24.11
CA ASP A 117 -22.14 -6.09 22.87
C ASP A 117 -21.27 -6.12 21.60
N TYR A 118 -20.01 -6.57 21.70
CA TYR A 118 -19.09 -6.82 20.57
C TYR A 118 -19.54 -8.02 19.73
N GLY A 119 -20.81 -8.03 19.33
CA GLY A 119 -21.27 -8.82 18.21
C GLY A 119 -20.76 -8.19 16.93
N TRP A 120 -20.40 -9.03 15.96
CA TRP A 120 -20.02 -8.75 14.56
C TRP A 120 -21.09 -7.96 13.76
N SER A 121 -21.99 -7.23 14.43
CA SER A 121 -23.00 -6.38 13.82
C SER A 121 -22.30 -5.21 13.15
N ARG A 122 -22.18 -5.31 11.82
CA ARG A 122 -21.89 -4.20 10.89
C ARG A 122 -22.94 -3.11 11.09
N ASN A 123 -22.81 -2.31 12.14
CA ASN A 123 -23.70 -1.18 12.34
C ASN A 123 -23.37 -0.15 11.26
N ALA A 124 -24.42 0.42 10.67
CA ALA A 124 -24.41 1.35 9.55
C ALA A 124 -23.68 2.70 9.81
N GLY A 125 -22.84 2.78 10.86
CA GLY A 125 -22.05 3.94 11.25
C GLY A 125 -20.54 3.70 11.33
N GLU A 126 -20.04 2.50 11.03
CA GLU A 126 -18.58 2.24 11.01
C GLU A 126 -17.94 2.77 9.73
N ASN A 127 -16.83 3.52 9.88
CA ASN A 127 -15.99 3.91 8.76
C ASN A 127 -15.01 2.78 8.45
N ILE A 128 -15.12 2.23 7.24
CA ILE A 128 -14.23 1.17 6.76
C ILE A 128 -13.06 1.83 6.05
N HIS A 129 -11.84 1.49 6.46
CA HIS A 129 -10.63 1.99 5.84
C HIS A 129 -9.86 0.82 5.23
N GLY A 130 -9.45 0.96 3.97
CA GLY A 130 -8.72 -0.07 3.24
C GLY A 130 -7.66 0.54 2.33
N SER A 131 -6.88 -0.31 1.67
CA SER A 131 -5.88 0.11 0.69
C SER A 131 -6.02 -0.76 -0.56
N LEU A 132 -5.77 -0.19 -1.75
CA LEU A 132 -5.66 -0.98 -3.00
C LEU A 132 -4.29 -1.62 -3.20
N SER A 133 -3.43 -1.61 -2.18
CA SER A 133 -2.15 -2.32 -2.21
C SER A 133 -2.36 -3.81 -2.49
N SER A 134 -1.60 -4.40 -3.41
CA SER A 134 -1.74 -5.82 -3.78
C SER A 134 -1.26 -6.81 -2.71
N GLY A 135 -0.93 -6.35 -1.49
CA GLY A 135 -0.51 -7.20 -0.37
C GLY A 135 0.76 -7.99 -0.68
N LEU A 136 1.88 -7.28 -0.89
CA LEU A 136 3.18 -7.80 -1.33
C LEU A 136 3.87 -8.69 -0.26
N HIS A 137 3.20 -9.76 0.17
CA HIS A 137 3.52 -10.55 1.35
C HIS A 137 4.69 -11.53 1.23
N HIS A 138 5.31 -11.65 0.05
CA HIS A 138 6.43 -12.57 -0.16
C HIS A 138 7.80 -11.93 0.09
N ALA A 139 7.86 -10.60 0.21
CA ALA A 139 9.09 -9.84 0.44
C ALA A 139 9.83 -10.36 1.68
N ARG A 140 11.16 -10.24 1.66
CA ARG A 140 12.05 -10.65 2.76
C ARG A 140 12.86 -9.46 3.21
N PRO A 141 13.37 -9.45 4.47
CA PRO A 141 14.17 -8.34 4.98
C PRO A 141 15.34 -7.96 4.07
N ASN A 142 15.93 -8.93 3.38
CA ASN A 142 17.16 -8.76 2.62
C ASN A 142 17.02 -9.00 1.10
N TYR A 143 15.82 -9.27 0.57
CA TYR A 143 15.57 -9.36 -0.88
C TYR A 143 14.07 -9.38 -1.21
N GLY A 144 13.72 -9.00 -2.43
CA GLY A 144 12.38 -9.13 -2.98
C GLY A 144 12.13 -10.55 -3.47
N LYS A 145 10.89 -11.02 -3.41
CA LYS A 145 10.54 -12.39 -3.84
C LYS A 145 9.14 -12.46 -4.39
N GLY A 146 8.95 -13.22 -5.47
CA GLY A 146 7.61 -13.49 -6.02
C GLY A 146 6.85 -12.20 -6.32
N PHE A 147 7.51 -11.26 -7.01
CA PHE A 147 6.97 -9.97 -7.39
C PHE A 147 6.64 -9.01 -6.24
N CYS A 148 7.12 -9.31 -5.03
CA CYS A 148 6.95 -8.50 -3.83
C CYS A 148 8.26 -7.80 -3.45
N THR A 149 8.21 -6.47 -3.28
CA THR A 149 9.37 -5.62 -2.97
C THR A 149 9.49 -5.30 -1.48
N VAL A 150 8.39 -4.99 -0.80
CA VAL A 150 8.33 -4.61 0.62
C VAL A 150 7.07 -5.18 1.27
#